data_AF-A0A656GJQ3-F1
#
_entry.id   AF-A0A656GJQ3-F1
#
_cell.length_a   1.000
_cell.length_b   1.000
_cell.length_c   1.000
_cell.angle_alpha   90.00
_cell.angle_beta   90.00
_cell.angle_gamma   90.00
#
_symmetry.space_group_name_H-M   'P 1'
#
loop_
_entity.id
_entity.type
_entity.pdbx_description
1 polymer ?
#
loop_
_entity_poly.entity_id
_entity_poly.type
_entity_poly.pdbx_seq_one_letter_code
_entity_poly.pdbx_strand_id
1 'polypeptide(L)'
;ERSAFNGHSADLIARLRIGLGATSHVLFGKMELDRLRFFLDGESTLMHQLYELLFNNLAKATLSFEDKGRIREVVLPADALKSVGYGLDEGLVDYSERSFLGYRLLHEYFTFPDKFMFFDLSGFARILAGKEIAKVEI
;
A
#
# COMPACT_ATOMS: atom_id res chain seq x y z
N GLU A 1 -19.36 -32.75 -3.23
CA GLU A 1 -18.33 -31.92 -3.90
C GLU A 1 -18.86 -30.51 -4.14
N ARG A 2 -17.99 -29.51 -3.98
CA ARG A 2 -18.09 -28.10 -4.40
C ARG A 2 -19.18 -27.22 -3.76
N SER A 3 -19.01 -26.97 -2.46
CA SER A 3 -19.34 -25.65 -1.89
C SER A 3 -18.08 -24.77 -2.01
N ALA A 4 -17.96 -24.03 -3.11
CA ALA A 4 -16.79 -23.17 -3.40
C ALA A 4 -17.17 -21.73 -3.79
N PHE A 5 -18.44 -21.35 -3.65
CA PHE A 5 -18.92 -20.01 -3.99
C PHE A 5 -19.61 -19.38 -2.79
N ASN A 6 -18.84 -19.07 -1.75
CA ASN A 6 -19.30 -18.18 -0.69
C ASN A 6 -18.36 -16.98 -0.62
N GLY A 7 -18.75 -15.93 -1.33
CA GLY A 7 -18.11 -14.62 -1.33
C GLY A 7 -18.84 -13.75 -2.34
N HIS A 8 -19.59 -12.75 -1.87
CA HIS A 8 -20.18 -11.71 -2.71
C HIS A 8 -19.08 -11.07 -3.58
N SER A 9 -18.95 -11.53 -4.82
CA SER A 9 -18.19 -10.87 -5.88
C SER A 9 -19.15 -9.96 -6.65
N ALA A 10 -19.81 -9.04 -5.94
CA ALA A 10 -20.62 -8.01 -6.58
C ALA A 10 -19.67 -6.89 -7.03
N ASP A 11 -19.36 -6.90 -8.33
CA ASP A 11 -18.70 -5.86 -9.16
C ASP A 11 -17.36 -5.25 -8.69
N LEU A 12 -16.30 -6.06 -8.69
CA LEU A 12 -14.94 -5.53 -8.83
C LEU A 12 -14.55 -5.52 -10.31
N ILE A 13 -14.32 -4.32 -10.87
CA ILE A 13 -14.00 -4.15 -12.31
C ILE A 13 -12.49 -4.19 -12.61
N ALA A 14 -11.64 -4.02 -11.59
CA ALA A 14 -10.18 -4.00 -11.74
C ALA A 14 -9.46 -4.52 -10.48
N ARG A 15 -8.23 -5.02 -10.66
CA ARG A 15 -7.34 -5.46 -9.57
C ARG A 15 -5.90 -5.04 -9.88
N LEU A 16 -5.25 -4.38 -8.92
CA LEU A 16 -3.79 -4.24 -8.85
C LEU A 16 -3.23 -5.40 -8.02
N ARG A 17 -2.11 -5.99 -8.46
CA ARG A 17 -1.48 -7.12 -7.77
C ARG A 17 0.02 -6.88 -7.65
N ILE A 18 0.53 -6.90 -6.43
CA ILE A 18 1.93 -6.60 -6.12
C ILE A 18 2.56 -7.85 -5.48
N GLY A 19 3.41 -8.54 -6.25
CA GLY A 19 4.14 -9.71 -5.77
C GLY A 19 5.49 -9.33 -5.17
N LEU A 20 5.75 -9.75 -3.93
CA LEU A 20 7.00 -9.52 -3.23
C LEU A 20 7.65 -10.86 -2.87
N GLY A 21 8.95 -10.96 -3.10
CA GLY A 21 9.77 -12.12 -2.75
C GLY A 21 10.92 -11.73 -1.84
N ALA A 22 11.12 -12.47 -0.75
CA ALA A 22 12.30 -12.33 0.08
C ALA A 22 13.53 -12.78 -0.72
N THR A 23 14.52 -11.91 -0.84
CA THR A 23 15.78 -12.18 -1.55
C THR A 23 16.89 -12.69 -0.63
N SER A 24 16.71 -12.53 0.68
CA SER A 24 17.66 -12.95 1.71
C SER A 24 17.22 -14.23 2.41
N HIS A 25 18.08 -14.75 3.29
CA HIS A 25 17.73 -15.85 4.19
C HIS A 25 16.70 -15.45 5.27
N VAL A 26 16.46 -14.15 5.46
CA VAL A 26 15.42 -13.66 6.37
C VAL A 26 14.08 -13.69 5.63
N LEU A 27 13.13 -14.44 6.17
CA LEU A 27 11.77 -14.55 5.66
C LEU A 27 10.86 -13.48 6.25
N PHE A 28 9.74 -13.19 5.58
CA PHE A 28 8.86 -12.07 5.92
C PHE A 28 8.40 -12.07 7.39
N GLY A 29 8.11 -13.24 7.98
CA GLY A 29 7.66 -13.33 9.36
C GLY A 29 8.71 -13.00 10.43
N LYS A 30 9.99 -12.84 10.05
CA LYS A 30 11.10 -12.39 10.90
C LYS A 30 11.51 -10.94 10.64
N MET A 31 11.00 -10.30 9.59
CA MET A 31 11.35 -8.93 9.23
C MET A 31 10.65 -7.87 10.07
N GLU A 32 9.64 -8.26 10.87
CA GLU A 32 8.74 -7.32 11.58
C GLU A 32 8.16 -6.24 10.65
N LEU A 33 7.97 -6.61 9.38
CA LEU A 33 7.51 -5.71 8.34
C LEU A 33 6.05 -5.36 8.60
N ASP A 34 5.78 -4.13 9.04
CA ASP A 34 4.40 -3.65 9.22
C ASP A 34 3.93 -2.76 8.07
N ARG A 35 4.83 -1.92 7.53
CA ARG A 35 4.51 -0.91 6.53
C ARG A 35 5.48 -0.98 5.34
N LEU A 36 4.93 -0.87 4.14
CA LEU A 36 5.69 -0.70 2.90
C LEU A 36 5.25 0.59 2.22
N ARG A 37 6.24 1.38 1.79
CA ARG A 37 6.04 2.57 0.99
C ARG A 37 6.26 2.25 -0.47
N PHE A 38 5.29 2.59 -1.30
CA PHE A 38 5.36 2.45 -2.75
C PHE A 38 5.34 3.84 -3.39
N PHE A 39 5.93 3.91 -4.58
CA PHE A 39 5.91 5.08 -5.44
C PHE A 39 5.26 4.70 -6.77
N LEU A 40 4.30 5.49 -7.23
CA LEU A 40 3.67 5.32 -8.53
C LEU A 40 4.56 5.94 -9.62
N ASP A 41 5.49 5.13 -10.13
CA ASP A 41 6.43 5.52 -11.20
C ASP A 41 5.91 5.10 -12.58
N GLY A 42 5.61 6.07 -13.43
CA GLY A 42 5.08 5.80 -14.76
C GLY A 42 4.61 7.04 -15.50
N GLU A 43 3.91 6.83 -16.62
CA GLU A 43 3.30 7.91 -17.38
C GLU A 43 2.25 8.64 -16.51
N SER A 44 2.34 9.97 -16.51
CA SER A 44 1.60 10.82 -15.58
C SER A 44 0.09 10.56 -15.61
N THR A 45 -0.54 10.54 -16.78
CA THR A 45 -1.99 10.34 -16.91
C THR A 45 -2.43 9.02 -16.26
N LEU A 46 -1.72 7.94 -16.56
CA LEU A 46 -2.01 6.62 -16.00
C LEU A 46 -1.78 6.56 -14.49
N MET A 47 -0.68 7.15 -13.99
CA MET A 47 -0.38 7.11 -12.56
C MET A 47 -1.37 7.94 -11.74
N HIS A 48 -1.82 9.10 -12.24
CA HIS A 48 -2.85 9.89 -11.57
C HIS A 48 -4.21 9.16 -11.54
N GLN A 49 -4.59 8.46 -12.62
CA GLN A 49 -5.79 7.61 -12.63
C GLN A 49 -5.68 6.46 -11.63
N LEU A 50 -4.51 5.79 -11.57
CA LEU A 50 -4.29 4.73 -10.60
C LEU A 50 -4.35 5.26 -9.16
N TYR A 51 -3.75 6.42 -8.89
CA TYR A 51 -3.83 7.09 -7.60
C TYR A 51 -5.28 7.39 -7.21
N GLU A 52 -6.08 7.93 -8.12
CA GLU A 52 -7.52 8.17 -7.91
C GLU A 52 -8.28 6.87 -7.60
N LEU A 53 -8.02 5.79 -8.34
CA LEU A 53 -8.65 4.50 -8.08
C LEU A 53 -8.28 3.94 -6.70
N LEU A 54 -7.02 4.06 -6.29
CA LEU A 54 -6.54 3.60 -5.00
C LEU A 54 -7.18 4.37 -3.83
N PHE A 55 -7.31 5.70 -3.93
CA PHE A 55 -7.76 6.51 -2.80
C PHE A 55 -9.26 6.81 -2.78
N ASN A 56 -9.94 6.79 -3.92
CA ASN A 56 -11.37 7.11 -4.01
C ASN A 56 -12.27 5.91 -4.33
N ASN A 57 -11.72 4.82 -4.87
CA ASN A 57 -12.51 3.69 -5.40
C ASN A 57 -12.00 2.30 -4.93
N LEU A 58 -11.11 2.24 -3.94
CA LEU A 58 -10.61 0.97 -3.42
C LEU A 58 -11.70 0.24 -2.64
N ALA A 59 -12.16 -0.88 -3.19
CA ALA A 59 -13.16 -1.73 -2.53
C ALA A 59 -12.56 -2.58 -1.41
N LYS A 60 -11.35 -3.14 -1.61
CA LYS A 60 -10.63 -3.94 -0.60
C LYS A 60 -9.15 -4.06 -0.95
N ALA A 61 -8.30 -4.22 0.07
CA ALA A 61 -6.92 -4.68 -0.08
C ALA A 61 -6.75 -6.01 0.68
N THR A 62 -6.04 -6.96 0.08
CA THR A 62 -5.78 -8.27 0.68
C THR A 62 -4.29 -8.56 0.72
N LEU A 63 -3.89 -9.52 1.56
CA LEU A 63 -2.55 -10.09 1.59
C LEU A 63 -2.69 -11.60 1.46
N SER A 64 -2.15 -12.14 0.37
CA SER A 64 -2.12 -13.55 0.04
C SER A 64 -0.70 -14.13 0.21
N PHE A 65 -0.61 -15.32 0.81
CA PHE A 65 0.66 -16.00 1.03
C PHE A 65 0.45 -17.51 1.21
N GLU A 66 1.51 -18.28 1.02
CA GLU A 66 1.52 -19.71 1.34
C GLU A 66 1.98 -19.94 2.78
N ASP A 67 1.19 -20.68 3.56
CA ASP A 67 1.52 -21.07 4.94
C ASP A 67 1.27 -22.57 5.10
N LYS A 68 2.35 -23.34 5.29
CA LYS A 68 2.33 -24.81 5.44
C LYS A 68 1.60 -25.52 4.29
N GLY A 69 1.92 -25.13 3.04
CA GLY A 69 1.35 -25.73 1.82
C GLY A 69 -0.09 -25.34 1.52
N ARG A 70 -0.64 -24.32 2.20
CA ARG A 70 -1.98 -23.78 1.93
C ARG A 70 -1.89 -22.29 1.62
N ILE A 71 -2.57 -21.87 0.54
CA ILE A 71 -2.76 -20.46 0.24
C ILE A 71 -3.75 -19.87 1.25
N ARG A 72 -3.33 -18.79 1.91
CA ARG A 72 -4.17 -17.97 2.78
C ARG A 72 -4.31 -16.59 2.15
N GLU A 73 -5.49 -16.02 2.24
CA GLU A 73 -5.77 -14.63 1.92
C GLU A 73 -6.36 -13.97 3.17
N VAL A 74 -5.84 -12.80 3.53
CA VAL A 74 -6.29 -12.02 4.68
C VAL A 74 -6.63 -10.61 4.20
N VAL A 75 -7.80 -10.10 4.57
CA VAL A 75 -8.18 -8.71 4.28
C VAL A 75 -7.38 -7.77 5.17
N LEU A 76 -6.76 -6.76 4.57
CA LEU A 76 -6.05 -5.72 5.31
C LEU A 76 -7.05 -4.78 6.02
N PRO A 77 -6.64 -4.08 7.09
CA PRO A 77 -7.45 -3.05 7.73
C PRO A 77 -7.97 -2.01 6.73
N ALA A 78 -9.15 -1.44 6.98
CA ALA A 78 -9.74 -0.42 6.10
C ALA A 78 -8.86 0.84 5.96
N ASP A 79 -8.02 1.11 6.95
CA ASP A 79 -7.06 2.21 6.99
C ASP A 79 -5.64 1.78 6.61
N ALA A 80 -5.46 0.59 6.04
CA ALA A 80 -4.15 0.08 5.65
C ALA A 80 -3.49 0.92 4.54
N LEU A 81 -4.27 1.53 3.64
CA LEU A 81 -3.77 2.41 2.60
C LEU A 81 -3.74 3.86 3.09
N LYS A 82 -2.58 4.51 3.00
CA LYS A 82 -2.38 5.92 3.38
C LYS A 82 -1.63 6.66 2.28
N SER A 83 -2.08 7.87 1.95
CA SER A 83 -1.33 8.77 1.08
C SER A 83 -0.13 9.34 1.84
N VAL A 84 0.90 9.71 1.09
CA VAL A 84 2.18 10.21 1.62
C VAL A 84 2.47 11.58 1.00
N GLY A 85 3.11 12.45 1.77
CA GLY A 85 3.58 13.77 1.34
C GLY A 85 2.77 14.94 1.91
N TYR A 86 1.74 14.65 2.71
CA TYR A 86 0.83 15.63 3.30
C TYR A 86 1.14 15.90 4.78
N GLY A 87 1.88 15.01 5.45
CA GLY A 87 2.22 15.11 6.87
C GLY A 87 3.18 16.27 7.18
N LEU A 88 3.21 16.71 8.45
CA LEU A 88 4.11 17.78 8.90
C LEU A 88 5.58 17.39 8.73
N ASP A 89 5.90 16.14 9.04
CA ASP A 89 7.21 15.48 8.96
C ASP A 89 7.57 14.97 7.55
N GLU A 90 6.69 15.17 6.57
CA GLU A 90 6.90 14.73 5.20
C GLU A 90 7.32 15.88 4.27
N GLY A 91 7.66 17.06 4.79
CA GLY A 91 8.09 18.23 4.00
C GLY A 91 9.39 18.00 3.22
N LEU A 92 9.47 18.51 1.99
CA LEU A 92 10.71 18.54 1.18
C LEU A 92 11.44 19.89 1.25
N VAL A 93 10.71 20.95 1.61
CA VAL A 93 11.25 22.30 1.71
C VAL A 93 11.21 22.77 3.15
N ASP A 94 12.32 23.34 3.62
CA ASP A 94 12.39 24.01 4.90
C ASP A 94 11.38 25.15 4.93
N TYR A 95 10.36 24.98 5.77
CA TYR A 95 9.30 25.94 5.96
C TYR A 95 9.20 26.24 7.44
N SER A 96 9.11 27.51 7.81
CA SER A 96 8.94 27.91 9.21
C SER A 96 7.70 27.23 9.80
N GLU A 97 7.82 26.60 10.97
CA GLU A 97 6.70 25.97 11.70
C GLU A 97 5.57 26.96 12.04
N ARG A 98 5.86 28.27 12.00
CA ARG A 98 4.85 29.34 12.17
C ARG A 98 3.99 29.58 10.93
N SER A 99 4.32 28.97 9.80
CA SER A 99 3.60 29.13 8.55
C SER A 99 2.53 28.04 8.40
N PHE A 100 1.38 28.41 7.83
CA PHE A 100 0.29 27.47 7.61
C PHE A 100 0.69 26.36 6.62
N LEU A 101 0.45 25.09 6.99
CA LEU A 101 0.81 23.91 6.21
C LEU A 101 0.29 23.96 4.76
N GLY A 102 -0.91 24.52 4.55
CA GLY A 102 -1.49 24.64 3.21
C GLY A 102 -0.62 25.42 2.22
N TYR A 103 0.12 26.45 2.67
CA TYR A 103 1.02 27.18 1.78
C TYR A 103 2.22 26.34 1.36
N ARG A 104 2.76 25.53 2.28
CA ARG A 104 3.83 24.58 1.96
C ARG A 104 3.33 23.54 0.96
N LEU A 105 2.16 22.96 1.18
CA LEU A 105 1.58 21.95 0.29
C LEU A 105 1.32 22.51 -1.12
N LEU A 106 0.79 23.74 -1.24
CA LEU A 106 0.62 24.38 -2.55
C LEU A 106 1.95 24.60 -3.25
N HIS A 107 2.97 25.09 -2.53
CA HIS A 107 4.30 25.30 -3.10
C HIS A 107 4.94 23.98 -3.54
N GLU A 108 4.86 22.94 -2.70
CA GLU A 108 5.36 21.60 -3.01
C GLU A 108 4.62 20.95 -4.17
N TYR A 109 3.31 21.18 -4.32
CA TYR A 109 2.53 20.66 -5.44
C TYR A 109 3.02 21.18 -6.78
N PHE A 110 3.36 22.47 -6.86
CA PHE A 110 3.87 23.07 -8.11
C PHE A 110 5.37 22.83 -8.34
N THR A 111 6.13 22.49 -7.30
CA THR A 111 7.60 22.34 -7.41
C THR A 111 8.02 20.88 -7.48
N PHE A 112 7.36 20.00 -6.71
CA PHE A 112 7.68 18.59 -6.52
C PHE A 112 6.40 17.72 -6.51
N PRO A 113 5.61 17.70 -7.60
CA PRO A 113 4.34 16.98 -7.65
C PRO A 113 4.48 15.49 -7.33
N ASP A 114 5.58 14.86 -7.75
CA ASP A 114 5.84 13.44 -7.55
C ASP A 114 5.87 13.03 -6.08
N LYS A 115 6.15 13.97 -5.16
CA LYS A 115 6.08 13.74 -3.71
C LYS A 115 4.73 13.16 -3.27
N PHE A 116 3.64 13.55 -3.93
CA PHE A 116 2.29 13.13 -3.59
C PHE A 116 1.90 11.78 -4.22
N MET A 117 2.77 11.18 -5.03
CA MET A 117 2.55 9.89 -5.70
C MET A 117 3.05 8.69 -4.89
N PHE A 118 3.46 8.92 -3.65
CA PHE A 118 3.77 7.87 -2.70
C PHE A 118 2.52 7.42 -1.93
N PHE A 119 2.48 6.14 -1.59
CA PHE A 119 1.49 5.60 -0.67
C PHE A 119 2.11 4.54 0.24
N ASP A 120 1.57 4.43 1.45
CA ASP A 120 1.91 3.39 2.40
C ASP A 120 0.80 2.33 2.43
N LEU A 121 1.21 1.06 2.47
CA LEU A 121 0.34 -0.05 2.88
C LEU A 121 0.84 -0.61 4.20
N SER A 122 -0.08 -0.85 5.15
CA SER A 122 0.23 -1.32 6.50
C SER A 122 -0.59 -2.54 6.94
N GLY A 123 -0.32 -3.04 8.16
CA GLY A 123 -1.04 -4.16 8.76
C GLY A 123 -0.43 -5.52 8.46
N PHE A 124 0.80 -5.56 7.94
CA PHE A 124 1.49 -6.79 7.56
C PHE A 124 2.05 -7.55 8.77
N ALA A 125 2.55 -6.85 9.79
CA ALA A 125 3.38 -7.46 10.83
C ALA A 125 2.61 -8.53 11.61
N ARG A 126 1.38 -8.22 12.05
CA ARG A 126 0.53 -9.17 12.77
C ARG A 126 0.16 -10.40 11.94
N ILE A 127 0.00 -10.24 10.63
CA ILE A 127 -0.41 -11.32 9.72
C ILE A 127 0.76 -12.27 9.47
N LEU A 128 1.96 -11.72 9.30
CA LEU A 128 3.16 -12.46 8.91
C LEU A 128 3.99 -12.98 10.10
N ALA A 129 3.80 -12.42 11.30
CA ALA A 129 4.59 -12.71 12.49
C ALA A 129 4.80 -14.21 12.74
N GLY A 130 6.08 -14.61 12.87
CA GLY A 130 6.48 -15.98 13.18
C GLY A 130 6.25 -17.00 12.07
N LYS A 131 5.90 -16.56 10.85
CA LYS A 131 5.70 -17.44 9.69
C LYS A 131 6.93 -17.48 8.79
N GLU A 132 7.27 -18.68 8.33
CA GLU A 132 8.36 -18.89 7.37
C GLU A 132 7.84 -18.65 5.94
N ILE A 133 7.56 -17.38 5.60
CA ILE A 133 7.00 -16.97 4.31
C ILE A 133 8.08 -16.32 3.44
N ALA A 134 8.31 -16.88 2.25
CA ALA A 134 9.26 -16.33 1.27
C ALA A 134 8.60 -15.44 0.22
N LYS A 135 7.29 -15.58 0.00
CA LYS A 135 6.55 -14.82 -1.02
C LYS A 135 5.22 -14.34 -0.46
N VAL A 136 4.91 -13.09 -0.71
CA VAL A 136 3.61 -12.49 -0.42
C VAL A 136 3.08 -11.80 -1.67
N GLU A 137 1.78 -11.75 -1.79
CA GLU A 137 1.06 -11.01 -2.83
C GLU A 137 0.08 -10.08 -2.14
N ILE A 138 0.16 -8.79 -2.44
CA ILE A 138 -0.86 -7.81 -2.07
C ILE A 138 -1.84 -7.70 -3.24
#